data_AF-A0A191TPQ0-F1
#
_entry.id   AF-A0A191TPQ0-F1
#
_cell.length_a   1.000
_cell.length_b   1.000
_cell.length_c   1.000
_cell.angle_alpha   90.00
_cell.angle_beta   90.00
_cell.angle_gamma   90.00
#
_symmetry.space_group_name_H-M   'P 1'
#
loop_
_entity.id
_entity.type
_entity.pdbx_description
1 polymer ?
#
loop_
_entity_poly.entity_id
_entity_poly.type
_entity_poly.pdbx_seq_one_letter_code
_entity_poly.pdbx_strand_id
1 'polypeptide(L)'
;MAFSFFGLISKAQDAPKTADEILSSAIAQAKQQHKKVLIMFHASWCGWCKRMDASIEDKSCKKYFDDNFVIDHIDIMEHGKEVALENPGGQAMYEKYGGAEGIPFWLIFDENGNLLSTSNLAEGGHNVGCPAQENEVNTFVGLLKKYTSISDADAKAVHDRFIKNKG
;
A
#
# COMPACT_ATOMS: atom_id res chain seq x y z
N MET A 1 -35.31 22.25 -41.16
CA MET A 1 -33.90 21.83 -40.97
C MET A 1 -33.69 21.62 -39.48
N ALA A 2 -33.50 20.38 -39.05
CA ALA A 2 -33.19 20.07 -37.65
C ALA A 2 -31.69 19.75 -37.57
N PHE A 3 -30.93 20.64 -36.93
CA PHE A 3 -29.53 20.35 -36.59
C PHE A 3 -29.51 19.75 -35.18
N SER A 4 -29.45 18.42 -35.11
CA SER A 4 -29.11 17.73 -33.87
C SER A 4 -27.59 17.84 -33.66
N PHE A 5 -27.19 18.68 -32.71
CA PHE A 5 -25.83 18.67 -32.19
C PHE A 5 -25.67 17.46 -31.27
N PHE A 6 -25.00 16.42 -31.74
CA PHE A 6 -24.43 15.38 -30.87
C PHE A 6 -23.20 15.98 -30.18
N GLY A 7 -23.38 16.44 -28.94
CA GLY A 7 -22.26 16.85 -28.08
C GLY A 7 -21.41 15.64 -27.72
N LEU A 8 -20.16 15.63 -28.18
CA LEU A 8 -19.13 14.71 -27.68
C LEU A 8 -18.86 15.06 -26.22
N ILE A 9 -19.34 14.22 -25.30
CA ILE A 9 -18.94 14.29 -23.90
C ILE A 9 -17.53 13.68 -23.80
N SER A 10 -16.49 14.51 -23.91
CA SER A 10 -15.15 14.13 -23.48
C SER A 10 -15.19 13.90 -21.98
N LYS A 11 -15.04 12.65 -21.53
CA LYS A 11 -14.69 12.37 -20.14
C LYS A 11 -13.25 12.83 -19.94
N ALA A 12 -13.07 13.98 -19.30
CA ALA A 12 -11.78 14.31 -18.71
C ALA A 12 -11.46 13.20 -17.70
N GLN A 13 -10.36 12.48 -17.91
CA GLN A 13 -9.82 11.61 -16.90
C GLN A 13 -9.20 12.54 -15.85
N ASP A 14 -9.73 12.52 -14.62
CA ASP A 14 -9.18 13.33 -13.53
C ASP A 14 -7.69 13.02 -13.37
N ALA A 15 -6.88 14.06 -13.18
CA ALA A 15 -5.45 13.90 -12.94
C ALA A 15 -5.22 13.05 -11.69
N PRO A 16 -4.13 12.24 -11.64
CA PRO A 16 -3.80 11.48 -10.45
C PRO A 16 -3.66 12.39 -9.22
N LYS A 17 -4.18 11.94 -8.08
CA LYS A 17 -3.97 12.61 -6.80
C LYS A 17 -2.48 12.66 -6.47
N THR A 18 -2.06 13.68 -5.75
CA THR A 18 -0.71 13.73 -5.18
C THR A 18 -0.54 12.71 -4.05
N ALA A 19 0.71 12.30 -3.80
CA ALA A 19 1.06 11.44 -2.69
C ALA A 19 0.61 12.01 -1.33
N ASP A 20 0.73 13.32 -1.14
CA ASP A 20 0.30 14.00 0.09
C ASP A 20 -1.22 14.00 0.26
N GLU A 21 -1.99 14.16 -0.82
CA GLU A 21 -3.45 14.05 -0.78
C GLU A 21 -3.91 12.64 -0.43
N ILE A 22 -3.24 11.62 -0.98
CA ILE A 22 -3.52 10.20 -0.66
C ILE A 22 -3.25 9.94 0.82
N LEU A 23 -2.04 10.27 1.30
CA LEU A 23 -1.66 10.05 2.70
C LEU A 23 -2.59 10.83 3.65
N SER A 24 -2.88 12.09 3.36
CA SER A 24 -3.75 12.93 4.20
C SER A 24 -5.18 12.39 4.25
N SER A 25 -5.72 11.95 3.12
CA SER A 25 -7.05 11.32 3.04
C SER A 25 -7.09 10.02 3.84
N ALA A 26 -6.08 9.17 3.70
CA ALA A 26 -5.99 7.91 4.42
C ALA A 26 -5.88 8.12 5.93
N ILE A 27 -5.07 9.09 6.40
CA ILE A 27 -4.99 9.47 7.82
C ILE A 27 -6.33 9.99 8.33
N ALA A 28 -7.00 10.88 7.57
CA ALA A 28 -8.30 11.43 7.97
C ALA A 28 -9.36 10.33 8.11
N GLN A 29 -9.37 9.36 7.21
CA GLN A 29 -10.25 8.19 7.30
C GLN A 29 -9.87 7.28 8.47
N ALA A 30 -8.58 7.01 8.66
CA ALA A 30 -8.09 6.15 9.74
C ALA A 30 -8.47 6.72 11.11
N LYS A 31 -8.39 8.04 11.28
CA LYS A 31 -8.83 8.74 12.50
C LYS A 31 -10.31 8.59 12.80
N GLN A 32 -11.17 8.57 11.77
CA GLN A 32 -12.60 8.35 11.96
C GLN A 32 -12.93 6.89 12.30
N GLN A 33 -12.11 5.96 11.82
CA GLN A 33 -12.33 4.52 11.94
C GLN A 33 -11.51 3.87 13.07
N HIS A 34 -10.66 4.64 13.75
CA HIS A 34 -9.69 4.16 14.74
C HIS A 34 -8.73 3.08 14.21
N LYS A 35 -8.25 3.28 12.98
CA LYS A 35 -7.38 2.34 12.26
C LYS A 35 -5.95 2.86 12.11
N LYS A 36 -5.04 2.00 11.67
CA LYS A 36 -3.74 2.41 11.15
C LYS A 36 -3.85 2.74 9.66
N VAL A 37 -2.83 3.39 9.11
CA VAL A 37 -2.70 3.59 7.67
C VAL A 37 -1.58 2.72 7.15
N LEU A 38 -1.82 1.99 6.05
CA LEU A 38 -0.80 1.27 5.30
C LEU A 38 -0.74 1.87 3.89
N ILE A 39 0.30 2.65 3.62
CA ILE A 39 0.55 3.18 2.26
C ILE A 39 1.50 2.24 1.54
N MET A 40 1.11 1.80 0.34
CA MET A 40 1.90 0.91 -0.51
C MET A 40 2.37 1.62 -1.77
N PHE A 41 3.69 1.70 -1.96
CA PHE A 41 4.26 2.16 -3.22
C PHE A 41 4.20 1.02 -4.25
N HIS A 42 3.66 1.34 -5.42
CA HIS A 42 3.20 0.38 -6.41
C HIS A 42 3.59 0.81 -7.84
N ALA A 43 3.55 -0.13 -8.79
CA ALA A 43 3.58 0.14 -10.22
C ALA A 43 2.80 -0.93 -10.98
N SER A 44 2.20 -0.58 -12.11
CA SER A 44 1.35 -1.44 -12.93
C SER A 44 2.07 -2.69 -13.44
N TRP A 45 3.38 -2.63 -13.65
CA TRP A 45 4.21 -3.76 -14.07
C TRP A 45 4.71 -4.62 -12.90
N CYS A 46 4.57 -4.15 -11.65
CA CYS A 46 5.16 -4.79 -10.47
C CYS A 46 4.38 -6.04 -10.04
N GLY A 47 4.89 -7.23 -10.41
CA GLY A 47 4.28 -8.51 -10.03
C GLY A 47 4.26 -8.78 -8.52
N TRP A 48 5.29 -8.36 -7.79
CA TRP A 48 5.36 -8.50 -6.34
C TRP A 48 4.37 -7.60 -5.60
N CYS A 49 4.09 -6.41 -6.15
CA CYS A 49 3.10 -5.49 -5.62
C CYS A 49 1.70 -6.10 -5.73
N LYS A 50 1.34 -6.62 -6.91
CA LYS A 50 0.08 -7.37 -7.11
C LYS A 50 -0.04 -8.59 -6.20
N ARG A 51 1.08 -9.27 -5.91
CA ARG A 51 1.12 -10.43 -4.99
C ARG A 51 0.89 -10.00 -3.54
N MET A 52 1.40 -8.84 -3.14
CA MET A 52 1.14 -8.23 -1.84
C MET A 52 -0.36 -7.96 -1.70
N ASP A 53 -0.97 -7.26 -2.67
CA ASP A 53 -2.40 -6.95 -2.68
C ASP A 53 -3.24 -8.22 -2.62
N ALA A 54 -2.93 -9.22 -3.45
CA ALA A 54 -3.63 -10.51 -3.43
C ALA A 54 -3.44 -11.31 -2.13
N SER A 55 -2.43 -10.99 -1.32
CA SER A 55 -2.23 -11.60 0.00
C SER A 55 -3.04 -10.88 1.07
N ILE A 56 -3.10 -9.55 1.01
CA ILE A 56 -3.95 -8.73 1.87
C ILE A 56 -5.44 -9.04 1.63
N GLU A 57 -5.84 -9.18 0.36
CA GLU A 57 -7.21 -9.45 -0.05
C GLU A 57 -7.62 -10.94 0.08
N ASP A 58 -6.72 -11.80 0.52
CA ASP A 58 -7.01 -13.21 0.70
C ASP A 58 -8.06 -13.41 1.82
N LYS A 59 -9.08 -14.22 1.55
CA LYS A 59 -10.19 -14.46 2.49
C LYS A 59 -9.72 -14.95 3.88
N SER A 60 -8.56 -15.59 3.97
CA SER A 60 -8.01 -16.07 5.25
C SER A 60 -7.61 -14.94 6.21
N CYS A 61 -7.24 -13.76 5.71
CA CYS A 61 -6.76 -12.66 6.55
C CYS A 61 -7.33 -11.27 6.18
N LYS A 62 -8.10 -11.15 5.09
CA LYS A 62 -8.69 -9.89 4.63
C LYS A 62 -9.44 -9.16 5.73
N LYS A 63 -10.26 -9.87 6.51
CA LYS A 63 -11.03 -9.25 7.60
C LYS A 63 -10.12 -8.53 8.61
N TYR A 64 -8.98 -9.12 8.95
CA TYR A 64 -8.02 -8.49 9.84
C TYR A 64 -7.48 -7.18 9.25
N PHE A 65 -7.12 -7.17 7.96
CA PHE A 65 -6.65 -5.95 7.31
C PHE A 65 -7.75 -4.88 7.20
N ASP A 66 -8.96 -5.27 6.79
CA ASP A 66 -10.13 -4.39 6.70
C ASP A 66 -10.48 -3.76 8.05
N ASP A 67 -10.36 -4.51 9.15
CA ASP A 67 -10.69 -4.04 10.49
C ASP A 67 -9.60 -3.10 11.06
N ASN A 68 -8.34 -3.29 10.68
CA ASN A 68 -7.20 -2.62 11.34
C ASN A 68 -6.53 -1.52 10.49
N PHE A 69 -6.71 -1.51 9.18
CA PHE A 69 -6.02 -0.59 8.29
C PHE A 69 -6.96 0.16 7.35
N VAL A 70 -6.60 1.41 7.07
CA VAL A 70 -6.91 2.07 5.80
C VAL A 70 -5.71 1.85 4.91
N ILE A 71 -5.92 1.18 3.77
CA ILE A 71 -4.87 0.83 2.81
C ILE A 71 -5.07 1.67 1.56
N ASP A 72 -4.00 2.30 1.09
CA ASP A 72 -4.01 3.05 -0.17
C ASP A 72 -2.66 2.93 -0.87
N HIS A 73 -2.64 3.28 -2.16
CA HIS A 73 -1.50 3.05 -3.04
C HIS A 73 -0.96 4.36 -3.60
N ILE A 74 0.35 4.40 -3.81
CA ILE A 74 1.05 5.48 -4.51
C ILE A 74 1.80 4.86 -5.67
N ASP A 75 1.33 5.12 -6.88
CA ASP A 75 1.95 4.65 -8.12
C ASP A 75 3.19 5.48 -8.44
N ILE A 76 4.31 4.77 -8.59
CA ILE A 76 5.64 5.30 -8.91
C ILE A 76 6.36 4.35 -9.87
N MET A 77 7.45 4.79 -10.48
CA MET A 77 8.30 3.95 -11.33
C MET A 77 7.55 3.31 -12.50
N GLU A 78 6.49 3.95 -13.00
CA GLU A 78 5.74 3.48 -14.17
C GLU A 78 6.58 3.61 -15.44
N HIS A 79 6.14 2.93 -16.49
CA HIS A 79 6.81 2.95 -17.79
C HIS A 79 5.85 3.38 -18.91
N GLY A 80 6.38 3.87 -20.03
CA GLY A 80 5.58 4.15 -21.22
C GLY A 80 4.50 5.20 -20.99
N LYS A 81 3.25 4.86 -21.35
CA LYS A 81 2.11 5.79 -21.22
C LYS A 81 1.59 5.86 -19.79
N GLU A 82 1.92 4.86 -18.98
CA GLU A 82 1.50 4.70 -17.59
C GLU A 82 2.26 5.67 -16.66
N VAL A 83 3.38 6.26 -17.09
CA VAL A 83 4.07 7.36 -16.37
C VAL A 83 3.10 8.51 -16.08
N ALA A 84 2.13 8.77 -16.96
CA ALA A 84 1.12 9.80 -16.74
C ALA A 84 0.12 9.47 -15.60
N LEU A 85 0.14 8.24 -15.08
CA LEU A 85 -0.70 7.77 -13.98
C LEU A 85 0.00 7.82 -12.62
N GLU A 86 1.31 8.09 -12.58
CA GLU A 86 2.04 8.21 -11.32
C GLU A 86 1.45 9.32 -10.44
N ASN A 87 1.47 9.09 -9.13
CA ASN A 87 1.01 10.09 -8.17
C ASN A 87 2.11 11.16 -7.98
N PRO A 88 1.84 12.45 -8.28
CA PRO A 88 2.85 13.49 -8.11
C PRO A 88 3.37 13.55 -6.67
N GLY A 89 4.68 13.65 -6.52
CA GLY A 89 5.36 13.59 -5.22
C GLY A 89 5.60 12.19 -4.67
N GLY A 90 5.11 11.13 -5.35
CA GLY A 90 5.27 9.75 -4.91
C GLY A 90 6.73 9.32 -4.77
N GLN A 91 7.55 9.54 -5.80
CA GLN A 91 8.99 9.19 -5.76
C GLN A 91 9.73 9.93 -4.63
N ALA A 92 9.43 11.22 -4.42
CA ALA A 92 10.03 12.00 -3.34
C ALA A 92 9.62 11.47 -1.95
N MET A 93 8.36 11.04 -1.78
CA MET A 93 7.88 10.43 -0.54
C MET A 93 8.53 9.06 -0.31
N TYR A 94 8.65 8.24 -1.35
CA TYR A 94 9.34 6.95 -1.31
C TYR A 94 10.77 7.11 -0.75
N GLU A 95 11.56 8.01 -1.32
CA GLU A 95 12.93 8.30 -0.89
C GLU A 95 12.99 8.87 0.53
N LYS A 96 12.10 9.83 0.85
CA LYS A 96 12.02 10.46 2.18
C LYS A 96 11.87 9.45 3.30
N TYR A 97 11.10 8.39 3.08
CA TYR A 97 10.86 7.35 4.08
C TYR A 97 11.82 6.14 3.98
N GLY A 98 12.88 6.25 3.19
CA GLY A 98 13.94 5.24 3.11
C GLY A 98 13.70 4.15 2.07
N GLY A 99 12.79 4.37 1.11
CA GLY A 99 12.72 3.56 -0.09
C GLY A 99 13.99 3.73 -0.93
N ALA A 100 14.64 2.62 -1.28
CA ALA A 100 15.88 2.62 -2.07
C ALA A 100 16.05 1.39 -2.98
N GLU A 101 15.56 0.21 -2.58
CA GLU A 101 15.88 -1.06 -3.27
C GLU A 101 14.85 -1.45 -4.34
N GLY A 102 13.59 -1.03 -4.19
CA GLY A 102 12.51 -1.36 -5.10
C GLY A 102 11.12 -1.31 -4.46
N ILE A 103 10.14 -1.81 -5.20
CA ILE A 103 8.73 -1.91 -4.81
C ILE A 103 8.23 -3.38 -4.84
N PRO A 104 7.22 -3.76 -4.03
CA PRO A 104 6.47 -2.89 -3.13
C PRO A 104 7.35 -2.40 -1.97
N PHE A 105 7.13 -1.16 -1.57
CA PHE A 105 7.65 -0.58 -0.33
C PHE A 105 6.43 -0.03 0.40
N TRP A 106 6.38 -0.18 1.72
CA TRP A 106 5.20 0.25 2.45
C TRP A 106 5.53 0.98 3.74
N LEU A 107 4.60 1.83 4.14
CA LEU A 107 4.67 2.66 5.33
C LEU A 107 3.46 2.37 6.21
N ILE A 108 3.71 2.21 7.51
CA ILE A 108 2.65 2.14 8.52
C ILE A 108 2.65 3.45 9.29
N PHE A 109 1.51 4.14 9.29
CA PHE A 109 1.27 5.30 10.14
C PHE A 109 0.19 5.01 11.18
N ASP A 110 0.23 5.76 12.29
CA ASP A 110 -0.91 5.85 13.20
C ASP A 110 -2.02 6.77 12.65
N GLU A 111 -3.14 6.84 13.37
CA GLU A 111 -4.30 7.67 13.01
C GLU A 111 -4.04 9.19 13.10
N ASN A 112 -2.89 9.61 13.62
CA ASN A 112 -2.47 11.01 13.72
C ASN A 112 -1.39 11.37 12.68
N GLY A 113 -0.99 10.42 11.83
CA GLY A 113 0.03 10.63 10.79
C GLY A 113 1.47 10.45 11.29
N ASN A 114 1.69 9.90 12.48
CA ASN A 114 3.03 9.54 12.92
C ASN A 114 3.46 8.24 12.26
N LEU A 115 4.67 8.23 11.69
CA LEU A 115 5.25 7.01 11.12
C LEU A 115 5.55 6.01 12.24
N LEU A 116 5.02 4.79 12.11
CA LEU A 116 5.26 3.68 13.02
C LEU A 116 6.33 2.73 12.49
N SER A 117 6.33 2.47 11.18
CA SER A 117 7.28 1.54 10.56
C SER A 117 7.33 1.70 9.04
N THR A 118 8.37 1.13 8.44
CA THR A 118 8.53 0.96 7.00
C THR A 118 8.81 -0.51 6.71
N SER A 119 8.80 -0.88 5.43
CA SER A 119 9.16 -2.24 5.00
C SER A 119 10.66 -2.56 5.08
N ASN A 120 11.50 -1.68 5.60
CA ASN A 120 12.93 -1.96 5.78
C ASN A 120 13.17 -2.75 7.08
N LEU A 121 13.97 -3.82 7.00
CA LEU A 121 14.46 -4.56 8.17
C LEU A 121 15.46 -3.69 8.95
N ALA A 122 15.06 -3.15 10.11
CA ALA A 122 15.77 -2.10 10.84
C ALA A 122 15.94 -0.79 10.03
N GLU A 123 16.22 0.33 10.71
CA GLU A 123 16.39 1.62 10.05
C GLU A 123 17.54 1.56 9.03
N GLY A 124 17.22 1.66 7.74
CA GLY A 124 18.17 1.62 6.62
C GLY A 124 18.56 0.22 6.12
N GLY A 125 17.89 -0.85 6.56
CA GLY A 125 18.13 -2.20 6.05
C GLY A 125 17.23 -2.61 4.88
N HIS A 126 17.33 -3.89 4.51
CA HIS A 126 16.69 -4.50 3.33
C HIS A 126 15.17 -4.30 3.30
N ASN A 127 14.63 -3.92 2.15
CA ASN A 127 13.18 -3.81 1.93
C ASN A 127 12.56 -5.21 1.81
N VAL A 128 11.75 -5.63 2.80
CA VAL A 128 11.03 -6.93 2.74
C VAL A 128 9.94 -6.96 1.68
N GLY A 129 9.52 -5.80 1.19
CA GLY A 129 8.49 -5.61 0.18
C GLY A 129 7.25 -6.47 0.38
N CYS A 130 7.10 -7.51 -0.44
CA CYS A 130 6.08 -8.54 -0.32
C CYS A 130 6.70 -9.75 0.41
N PRO A 131 6.54 -9.86 1.74
CA PRO A 131 7.24 -10.87 2.52
C PRO A 131 6.94 -12.26 2.00
N ALA A 132 8.01 -13.02 1.75
CA ALA A 132 7.90 -14.39 1.26
C ALA A 132 8.80 -15.33 2.06
N GLN A 133 9.95 -14.88 2.58
CA GLN A 133 10.81 -15.70 3.43
C GLN A 133 10.34 -15.75 4.89
N GLU A 134 10.71 -16.82 5.60
CA GLU A 134 10.23 -17.06 6.97
C GLU A 134 10.57 -15.89 7.91
N ASN A 135 11.79 -15.36 7.81
CA ASN A 135 12.23 -14.19 8.58
C ASN A 135 11.48 -12.90 8.19
N GLU A 136 11.20 -12.69 6.90
CA GLU A 136 10.45 -11.53 6.41
C GLU A 136 8.99 -11.58 6.88
N VAL A 137 8.33 -12.73 6.72
CA VAL A 137 6.94 -12.96 7.13
C VAL A 137 6.82 -12.81 8.65
N ASN A 138 7.74 -13.40 9.42
CA ASN A 138 7.76 -13.24 10.88
C ASN A 138 7.99 -11.79 11.30
N THR A 139 8.85 -11.06 10.58
CA THR A 139 9.05 -9.63 10.84
C THR A 139 7.78 -8.83 10.56
N PHE A 140 7.14 -9.06 9.42
CA PHE A 140 5.89 -8.40 9.06
C PHE A 140 4.78 -8.68 10.08
N VAL A 141 4.55 -9.95 10.44
CA VAL A 141 3.56 -10.32 11.47
C VAL A 141 3.93 -9.73 12.84
N GLY A 142 5.22 -9.63 13.17
CA GLY A 142 5.69 -8.95 14.38
C GLY A 142 5.30 -7.47 14.42
N LEU A 143 5.42 -6.76 13.30
CA LEU A 143 4.99 -5.36 13.19
C LEU A 143 3.48 -5.22 13.29
N LEU A 144 2.73 -6.13 12.67
CA LEU A 144 1.27 -6.20 12.80
C LEU A 144 0.85 -6.39 14.27
N LYS A 145 1.46 -7.34 14.99
CA LYS A 145 1.26 -7.56 16.43
C LYS A 145 1.62 -6.35 17.28
N LYS A 146 2.65 -5.59 16.90
CA LYS A 146 3.10 -4.42 17.63
C LYS A 146 2.15 -3.23 17.49
N TYR A 147 1.58 -3.01 16.31
CA TYR A 147 0.87 -1.78 15.99
C TYR A 147 -0.65 -1.91 15.89
N THR A 148 -1.18 -3.12 15.92
CA THR A 148 -2.62 -3.39 15.82
C THR A 148 -3.08 -4.39 16.88
N SER A 149 -4.40 -4.55 17.00
CA SER A 149 -4.95 -5.67 17.76
C SER A 149 -5.16 -6.85 16.80
N ILE A 150 -4.34 -7.88 16.96
CA ILE A 150 -4.41 -9.10 16.15
C ILE A 150 -4.49 -10.32 17.07
N SER A 151 -5.42 -11.24 16.78
CA SER A 151 -5.49 -12.52 17.49
C SER A 151 -4.38 -13.46 17.03
N ASP A 152 -4.05 -14.48 17.83
CA ASP A 152 -3.08 -15.50 17.39
C ASP A 152 -3.57 -16.27 16.15
N ALA A 153 -4.89 -16.42 15.99
CA ALA A 153 -5.49 -17.05 14.81
C ALA A 153 -5.30 -16.17 13.56
N ASP A 154 -5.57 -14.87 13.65
CA ASP A 154 -5.38 -13.94 12.53
C ASP A 154 -3.90 -13.78 12.19
N ALA A 155 -3.03 -13.70 13.20
CA ALA A 155 -1.58 -13.63 13.00
C ALA A 155 -1.06 -14.87 12.28
N LYS A 156 -1.56 -16.06 12.66
CA LYS A 156 -1.26 -17.31 11.95
C LYS A 156 -1.82 -17.30 10.53
N ALA A 157 -3.03 -16.80 10.30
CA ALA A 157 -3.61 -16.73 8.96
C ALA A 157 -2.81 -15.81 8.03
N VAL A 158 -2.38 -14.64 8.53
CA VAL A 158 -1.47 -13.75 7.80
C VAL A 158 -0.15 -14.47 7.48
N HIS A 159 0.49 -15.10 8.47
CA HIS A 159 1.73 -15.84 8.26
C HIS A 159 1.58 -16.92 7.17
N ASP A 160 0.59 -17.82 7.35
CA ASP A 160 0.33 -18.95 6.46
C ASP A 160 0.00 -18.49 5.03
N ARG A 161 -0.62 -17.32 4.88
CA ARG A 161 -0.91 -16.75 3.56
C ARG A 161 0.34 -16.16 2.91
N PHE A 162 1.11 -15.37 3.65
CA PHE A 162 2.24 -14.64 3.11
C PHE A 162 3.45 -15.54 2.81
N ILE A 163 3.66 -16.62 3.58
CA ILE A 163 4.74 -17.58 3.27
C ILE A 163 4.55 -18.28 1.91
N LYS A 164 3.32 -18.31 1.37
CA LYS A 164 3.01 -18.83 0.03
C LYS A 164 3.39 -17.86 -1.10
N ASN A 165 3.89 -16.68 -0.76
CA ASN A 165 4.44 -15.76 -1.75
C ASN A 165 5.83 -16.20 -2.25
N LYS A 166 6.43 -17.24 -1.68
CA LYS A 166 7.60 -17.89 -2.29
C LYS A 166 7.21 -18.43 -3.67
N GLY A 167 8.01 -18.11 -4.69
CA GLY A 167 7.92 -18.75 -6.01
C GLY A 167 8.33 -20.20 -5.92
#